data_AF-A0A4R3MS68-F1
#
_entry.id   AF-A0A4R3MS68-F1
#
_cell.length_a   1.000
_cell.length_b   1.000
_cell.length_c   1.000
_cell.angle_alpha   90.00
_cell.angle_beta   90.00
_cell.angle_gamma   90.00
#
_symmetry.space_group_name_H-M   'P 1'
#
loop_
_entity.id
_entity.type
_entity.pdbx_description
1 polymer ?
#
loop_
_entity_poly.entity_id
_entity_poly.type
_entity_poly.pdbx_seq_one_letter_code
_entity_poly.pdbx_strand_id
1 'polypeptide(L)'
;MPSLSILAEPPVTVVDRTVDKKGTRAVATAYLEFLYSKEGQEIAARNFYRPTDPEVAARHKGRFVEVDLVKIEDLGGWQAAQKKHFADGGVFDQIYNPR
;
A
#
# COMPACT_ATOMS: atom_id res chain seq x y z
N MET A 1 17.07 2.83 -9.99
CA MET A 1 16.11 2.88 -8.86
C MET A 1 16.87 3.36 -7.63
N PRO A 2 16.29 4.20 -6.76
CA PRO A 2 16.90 4.55 -5.47
C PRO A 2 17.17 3.29 -4.63
N SER A 3 18.26 3.28 -3.86
CA SER A 3 18.56 2.19 -2.92
C SER A 3 17.65 2.22 -1.68
N LEU A 4 17.07 3.39 -1.38
CA LEU A 4 16.13 3.62 -0.29
C LEU A 4 14.78 4.07 -0.86
N SER A 5 13.70 3.46 -0.40
CA SER A 5 12.34 3.85 -0.78
C SER A 5 11.41 3.73 0.44
N ILE A 6 10.17 4.22 0.31
CA ILE A 6 9.12 4.03 1.31
C ILE A 6 8.27 2.79 0.96
N LEU A 7 7.90 2.00 1.97
CA LEU A 7 6.93 0.92 1.85
C LEU A 7 5.54 1.52 1.62
N ALA A 8 5.04 1.41 0.39
CA ALA A 8 3.71 1.87 0.00
C ALA A 8 2.76 0.68 -0.15
N GLU A 9 2.16 0.24 0.95
CA GLU A 9 1.14 -0.82 0.94
C GLU A 9 -0.22 -0.21 0.59
N PRO A 10 -0.98 -0.76 -0.38
CA PRO A 10 -2.34 -0.30 -0.66
C PRO A 10 -3.26 -0.60 0.54
N PRO A 11 -3.79 0.39 1.27
CA PRO A 11 -4.70 0.11 2.38
C PRO A 11 -6.06 -0.34 1.82
N VAL A 12 -6.59 -1.45 2.36
CA VAL A 12 -7.93 -1.93 2.03
C VAL A 12 -8.75 -2.12 3.30
N THR A 13 -10.07 -1.88 3.23
CA THR A 13 -10.96 -2.04 4.39
C THR A 13 -12.42 -2.27 3.95
N VAL A 14 -13.19 -2.93 4.81
CA VAL A 14 -14.65 -3.03 4.69
C VAL A 14 -15.29 -1.89 5.48
N VAL A 15 -16.21 -1.16 4.85
CA VAL A 15 -16.95 -0.07 5.51
C VAL A 15 -18.27 -0.60 6.07
N ASP A 16 -18.32 -0.84 7.38
CA ASP A 16 -19.44 -1.48 8.08
C ASP A 16 -20.80 -0.88 7.72
N ARG A 17 -20.96 0.44 7.88
CA ARG A 17 -22.20 1.16 7.57
C ARG A 17 -22.72 0.89 6.15
N THR A 18 -21.81 0.74 5.18
CA THR A 18 -22.18 0.53 3.77
C THR A 18 -22.60 -0.91 3.54
N VAL A 19 -21.84 -1.88 4.03
CA VAL A 19 -22.12 -3.29 3.79
C VAL A 19 -23.35 -3.77 4.56
N ASP A 20 -23.61 -3.21 5.75
CA ASP A 20 -24.80 -3.52 6.54
C ASP A 20 -26.06 -2.94 5.88
N LYS A 21 -25.98 -1.69 5.39
CA LYS A 21 -27.09 -1.07 4.64
C LYS A 21 -27.42 -1.84 3.35
N LYS A 22 -26.42 -2.41 2.69
CA LYS A 22 -26.58 -3.08 1.39
C LYS A 22 -26.72 -4.60 1.49
N GLY A 23 -26.50 -5.20 2.65
CA GLY A 23 -26.48 -6.65 2.82
C GLY A 23 -25.32 -7.34 2.10
N THR A 24 -24.22 -6.63 1.83
CA THR A 24 -23.09 -7.13 1.01
C THR A 24 -21.86 -7.51 1.81
N ARG A 25 -21.98 -7.67 3.14
CA ARG A 25 -20.83 -7.92 4.03
C ARG A 25 -20.04 -9.16 3.62
N ALA A 26 -20.72 -10.29 3.44
CA ALA A 26 -20.06 -11.55 3.10
C ALA A 26 -19.23 -11.46 1.81
N VAL A 27 -19.80 -10.91 0.72
CA VAL A 27 -19.10 -10.79 -0.56
C VAL A 27 -17.96 -9.75 -0.51
N ALA A 28 -18.14 -8.64 0.22
CA ALA A 28 -17.10 -7.63 0.37
C ALA A 28 -15.91 -8.14 1.18
N THR A 29 -16.16 -8.86 2.27
CA THR A 29 -15.12 -9.50 3.08
C THR A 29 -14.38 -10.57 2.26
N ALA A 30 -15.12 -11.46 1.58
CA ALA A 30 -14.52 -12.50 0.75
C ALA A 30 -13.65 -11.92 -0.39
N TYR A 31 -14.07 -10.80 -0.98
CA TYR A 31 -13.27 -10.10 -1.99
C TYR A 31 -11.93 -9.61 -1.43
N LEU A 32 -11.92 -9.00 -0.24
CA LEU A 32 -10.67 -8.55 0.38
C LEU A 32 -9.78 -9.73 0.81
N GLU A 33 -10.36 -10.77 1.41
CA GLU A 33 -9.62 -11.99 1.76
C GLU A 33 -8.97 -12.64 0.53
N PHE A 34 -9.66 -12.63 -0.62
CA PHE A 34 -9.13 -13.16 -1.86
C PHE A 34 -7.89 -12.41 -2.35
N LEU A 35 -7.78 -11.09 -2.12
CA LEU A 35 -6.58 -10.33 -2.47
C LEU A 35 -5.33 -10.88 -1.76
N TYR A 36 -5.48 -11.45 -0.57
CA TYR A 36 -4.40 -12.05 0.23
C TYR A 36 -4.28 -13.58 0.06
N SER A 37 -5.13 -14.20 -0.75
CA SER A 37 -4.96 -15.60 -1.15
C SER A 37 -3.74 -15.77 -2.04
N LYS A 38 -3.19 -16.99 -2.13
CA LYS A 38 -2.08 -17.29 -3.05
C LYS A 38 -2.41 -16.91 -4.50
N GLU A 39 -3.66 -17.08 -4.92
CA GLU A 39 -4.10 -16.70 -6.26
C GLU A 39 -4.11 -15.18 -6.46
N GLY A 40 -4.68 -14.43 -5.51
CA GLY A 40 -4.68 -12.97 -5.52
C GLY A 40 -3.26 -12.39 -5.54
N GLN A 41 -2.36 -12.98 -4.75
CA GLN A 41 -0.96 -12.60 -4.68
C GLN A 41 -0.19 -12.92 -5.97
N GLU A 42 -0.51 -14.03 -6.64
CA GLU A 42 0.05 -14.36 -7.95
C GLU A 42 -0.44 -13.38 -9.03
N ILE A 43 -1.72 -12.97 -8.99
CA ILE A 43 -2.25 -11.91 -9.86
C ILE A 43 -1.50 -10.60 -9.61
N ALA A 44 -1.28 -10.23 -8.34
CA ALA A 44 -0.54 -9.03 -7.97
C ALA A 44 0.89 -9.05 -8.55
N ALA A 45 1.61 -10.18 -8.38
CA ALA A 45 2.96 -10.37 -8.91
C ALA A 45 3.02 -10.23 -10.43
N ARG A 46 2.06 -10.84 -11.14
CA ARG A 46 1.97 -10.75 -12.62
C ARG A 46 1.83 -9.30 -13.09
N ASN A 47 1.09 -8.50 -12.33
CA ASN A 47 0.84 -7.08 -12.58
C ASN A 47 1.86 -6.14 -11.89
N PHE A 48 3.05 -6.64 -11.56
CA PHE A 48 4.17 -5.85 -11.04
C PHE A 48 3.99 -5.25 -9.63
N TYR A 49 2.99 -5.70 -8.88
CA TYR A 49 2.91 -5.42 -7.44
C TYR A 49 3.75 -6.43 -6.66
N ARG A 50 4.42 -5.97 -5.60
CA ARG A 50 5.22 -6.83 -4.71
C ARG A 50 4.26 -7.65 -3.83
N PRO A 51 4.25 -9.00 -3.94
CA PRO A 51 3.39 -9.83 -3.11
C PRO A 51 3.85 -9.82 -1.64
N THR A 52 2.89 -9.91 -0.72
CA THR A 52 3.13 -10.08 0.72
C THR A 52 3.21 -11.55 1.13
N ASP A 53 2.62 -12.46 0.35
CA ASP A 53 2.78 -13.90 0.56
C ASP A 53 4.25 -14.30 0.29
N PRO A 54 4.94 -14.93 1.27
CA PRO A 54 6.37 -15.19 1.16
C PRO A 54 6.72 -16.23 0.10
N GLU A 55 5.83 -17.20 -0.17
CA GLU A 55 6.07 -18.20 -1.21
C GLU A 55 5.94 -17.58 -2.60
N VAL A 56 4.89 -16.76 -2.81
CA VAL A 56 4.69 -16.07 -4.09
C VAL A 56 5.80 -15.03 -4.31
N ALA A 57 6.15 -14.25 -3.28
CA ALA A 57 7.24 -13.29 -3.35
C ALA A 57 8.59 -13.95 -3.73
N ALA A 58 8.90 -15.11 -3.15
CA ALA A 58 10.11 -15.86 -3.48
C ALA A 58 10.14 -16.31 -4.95
N ARG A 59 9.02 -16.80 -5.49
CA ARG A 59 8.91 -17.23 -6.90
C ARG A 59 9.12 -16.07 -7.89
N HIS A 60 8.69 -14.87 -7.51
CA HIS A 60 8.80 -13.67 -8.36
C HIS A 60 9.99 -12.77 -8.00
N LYS A 61 10.90 -13.19 -7.10
CA LYS A 61 12.03 -12.36 -6.62
C LYS A 61 12.87 -11.79 -7.77
N GLY A 62 13.08 -12.55 -8.85
CA GLY A 62 13.84 -12.11 -10.02
C GLY A 62 13.23 -10.93 -10.80
N ARG A 63 11.96 -10.58 -10.56
CA ARG A 63 11.28 -9.45 -11.21
C ARG A 63 11.42 -8.15 -10.44
N PHE A 64 11.81 -8.20 -9.16
CA PHE A 64 11.81 -7.05 -8.28
C PHE A 64 13.22 -6.78 -7.78
N VAL A 65 13.72 -5.58 -8.07
CA VAL A 65 14.99 -5.12 -7.49
C VAL A 65 14.85 -5.06 -5.97
N GLU A 66 15.88 -5.54 -5.28
CA GLU A 66 15.99 -5.45 -3.83
C GLU A 66 16.24 -3.98 -3.42
N VAL A 67 15.46 -3.49 -2.46
CA VAL A 67 15.45 -2.08 -2.04
C VAL A 67 15.23 -2.04 -0.54
N ASP A 68 15.96 -1.16 0.14
CA ASP A 68 15.71 -0.88 1.54
C ASP A 68 14.44 -0.02 1.66
N LEU A 69 13.46 -0.51 2.41
CA LEU A 69 12.17 0.15 2.58
C LEU A 69 12.06 0.70 4.00
N VAL A 70 11.85 2.01 4.12
CA VAL A 70 11.37 2.63 5.37
C VAL A 70 9.86 2.55 5.44
N LYS A 71 9.31 2.51 6.65
CA LYS A 71 7.87 2.49 6.86
C LYS A 71 7.34 3.87 7.21
N ILE A 72 6.04 4.04 7.10
CA ILE A 72 5.39 5.31 7.47
C ILE A 72 5.51 5.58 8.98
N GLU A 73 5.63 4.53 9.81
CA GLU A 73 5.86 4.64 11.25
C GLU A 73 7.20 5.32 11.57
N ASP A 74 8.23 5.11 10.74
CA ASP A 74 9.53 5.78 10.89
C ASP A 74 9.43 7.30 10.66
N LEU A 75 8.35 7.75 10.00
CA LEU A 75 8.01 9.15 9.78
C LEU A 75 6.97 9.68 10.80
N GLY A 76 6.60 8.89 11.81
CA GLY A 76 5.60 9.22 12.82
C GLY A 76 4.16 8.90 12.41
N GLY A 77 3.95 8.11 11.36
CA GLY A 77 2.64 7.71 10.84
C GLY A 77 2.03 8.73 9.87
N TRP A 78 0.97 8.31 9.17
CA TRP A 78 0.36 9.10 8.09
C TRP A 78 -0.08 10.50 8.53
N GLN A 79 -0.65 10.65 9.73
CA GLN A 79 -1.13 11.95 10.20
C GLN A 79 0.03 12.94 10.43
N ALA A 80 1.13 12.49 11.03
CA ALA A 80 2.30 13.31 11.26
C ALA A 80 3.00 13.66 9.93
N ALA A 81 3.18 12.66 9.05
CA ALA A 81 3.78 12.85 7.74
C ALA A 81 2.96 13.84 6.89
N GLN A 82 1.63 13.67 6.84
CA GLN A 82 0.73 14.56 6.11
C GLN A 82 0.83 15.99 6.64
N LYS A 83 0.73 16.19 7.96
CA LYS A 83 0.79 17.51 8.57
C LYS A 83 2.12 18.22 8.33
N LYS A 84 3.23 17.49 8.44
CA LYS A 84 4.58 18.07 8.29
C LYS A 84 4.91 18.39 6.83
N HIS A 85 4.58 17.48 5.92
CA HIS A 85 5.08 17.55 4.55
C HIS A 85 4.07 18.11 3.56
N PHE A 86 2.77 17.84 3.72
CA PHE A 86 1.77 18.03 2.66
C PHE A 86 0.56 18.90 3.05
N ALA A 87 0.49 19.39 4.28
CA ALA A 87 -0.49 20.42 4.65
C ALA A 87 -0.07 21.78 4.07
N ASP A 88 -1.02 22.71 3.92
CA ASP A 88 -0.74 24.07 3.46
C ASP A 88 0.38 24.73 4.31
N GLY A 89 1.39 25.27 3.64
CA GLY A 89 2.61 25.81 4.27
C GLY A 89 3.63 24.75 4.73
N GLY A 90 3.35 23.48 4.46
CA GLY A 90 4.20 22.33 4.77
C GLY A 90 5.50 22.31 3.96
N VAL A 91 6.34 21.30 4.22
CA VAL A 91 7.66 21.19 3.56
C VAL A 91 7.55 21.15 2.04
N PHE A 92 6.53 20.50 1.48
CA PHE A 92 6.34 20.45 0.03
C PHE A 92 6.17 21.84 -0.57
N ASP A 93 5.33 22.70 0.01
CA ASP A 93 5.12 24.07 -0.50
C ASP A 93 6.39 24.93 -0.46
N GLN A 94 7.28 24.67 0.51
CA GLN A 94 8.54 25.41 0.65
C GLN A 94 9.56 25.02 -0.42
N ILE A 95 9.50 23.79 -0.94
CA ILE A 95 10.41 23.27 -1.97
C ILE A 95 9.79 23.27 -3.37
N TYR A 96 8.46 23.36 -3.45
CA TYR A 96 7.73 23.34 -4.69
C TYR A 96 7.74 24.73 -5.31
N ASN A 97 8.48 24.86 -6.42
CA ASN A 97 8.53 26.08 -7.20
C ASN A 97 7.81 25.82 -8.53
N PRO A 98 6.52 26.20 -8.67
CA PRO A 98 5.80 26.03 -9.93
C PRO A 98 6.49 26.87 -11.00
N ARG A 99 6.93 26.22 -12.08
CA ARG A 99 7.40 26.88 -13.30
C ARG A 99 6.24 27.11 -14.24
#